data_AF-A0A1R2BLK1-F1
#
_entry.id   AF-A0A1R2BLK1-F1
#
_cell.length_a   1.000
_cell.length_b   1.000
_cell.length_c   1.000
_cell.angle_alpha   90.00
_cell.angle_beta   90.00
_cell.angle_gamma   90.00
#
_symmetry.space_group_name_H-M   'P 1'
#
loop_
_entity.id
_entity.type
_entity.pdbx_description
1 polymer ?
#
loop_
_entity_poly.entity_id
_entity_poly.type
_entity_poly.pdbx_seq_one_letter_code
_entity_poly.pdbx_strand_id
1 'polypeptide(L)'
;MDHILFKHSENLTKTLIINTLITNSKDLQISYETIEKKVLDITQQRDDIKYRMELLIKAKNILTDDQEKLISKNKEKMLRLKNLSESLTEEREKLKGKLETIEYSYKILSEEYEKLRQRAKLVKFRQIEAEEEKVCKNCKKIYKEEENFNWSCKVHSSQFSGIWWCCGKKDKNASGCKVCMHESKDEYDLGLKEDDMIIDKKNFCTSCKKNGHIFSECPKDPNARTTNDINDEIERLAILVQQNSLKQSKFMECKEKHKTLKMRNKKIREFMERQFESDDERDSFFEDKAESFFPDLLALKNNTIFNTETTKYRISSEVGESPFMTRKFKSQKKSRKPGLTLFGKDRVSTLAKTISLVD
;
A
#
# COMPACT_ATOMS: atom_id res chain seq x y z
N MET A 1 85.30 -35.55 92.93
CA MET A 1 84.30 -36.08 91.98
C MET A 1 83.36 -34.98 91.45
N ASP A 2 83.07 -33.94 92.23
CA ASP A 2 82.10 -32.89 91.85
C ASP A 2 82.45 -32.10 90.58
N HIS A 3 83.74 -31.93 90.29
CA HIS A 3 84.19 -31.21 89.08
C HIS A 3 83.90 -31.97 87.77
N ILE A 4 83.74 -33.30 87.83
CA ILE A 4 83.42 -34.16 86.67
C ILE A 4 81.92 -34.13 86.40
N LEU A 5 81.09 -34.18 87.44
CA LEU A 5 79.62 -34.09 87.34
C LEU A 5 79.17 -32.72 86.81
N PHE A 6 79.85 -31.64 87.22
CA PHE A 6 79.57 -30.29 86.73
C PHE A 6 79.86 -30.14 85.23
N LYS A 7 81.00 -30.67 84.74
CA LYS A 7 81.32 -30.67 83.30
C LYS A 7 80.33 -31.50 82.48
N HIS A 8 79.79 -32.58 83.06
CA HIS A 8 78.84 -33.43 82.38
C HIS A 8 77.46 -32.75 82.22
N SER A 9 77.01 -31.98 83.21
CA SER A 9 75.76 -31.20 83.11
C SER A 9 75.90 -30.02 82.14
N GLU A 10 77.07 -29.38 82.10
CA GLU A 10 77.37 -28.29 81.18
C GLU A 10 77.43 -28.78 79.71
N ASN A 11 77.98 -29.97 79.48
CA ASN A 11 77.96 -30.60 78.16
C ASN A 11 76.54 -31.02 77.75
N LEU A 12 75.71 -31.46 78.69
CA LEU A 12 74.31 -31.81 78.43
C LEU A 12 73.48 -30.58 78.03
N THR A 13 73.61 -29.48 78.77
CA THR A 13 72.91 -28.22 78.44
C THR A 13 73.39 -27.65 77.11
N LYS A 14 74.69 -27.66 76.82
CA LYS A 14 75.22 -27.28 75.49
C LYS A 14 74.64 -28.13 74.37
N THR A 15 74.55 -29.45 74.57
CA THR A 15 73.99 -30.39 73.58
C THR A 15 72.50 -30.11 73.33
N LEU A 16 71.73 -29.86 74.40
CA LEU A 16 70.32 -29.46 74.30
C LEU A 16 70.15 -28.15 73.53
N ILE A 17 70.95 -27.13 73.84
CA ILE A 17 70.91 -25.83 73.14
C ILE A 17 71.23 -26.03 71.66
N ILE A 18 72.27 -26.79 71.32
CA ILE A 18 72.66 -27.08 69.93
C ILE A 18 71.52 -27.80 69.20
N ASN A 19 70.91 -28.81 69.80
CA ASN A 19 69.80 -29.54 69.18
C ASN A 19 68.59 -28.64 68.92
N THR A 20 68.23 -27.77 69.87
CA THR A 20 67.16 -26.78 69.70
C THR A 20 67.47 -25.77 68.60
N LEU A 21 68.72 -25.32 68.49
CA LEU A 21 69.15 -24.44 67.40
C LEU A 21 69.07 -25.15 66.04
N ILE A 22 69.45 -26.43 65.97
CA ILE A 22 69.35 -27.24 64.75
C ILE A 22 67.89 -27.43 64.34
N THR A 23 66.98 -27.76 65.27
CA THR A 23 65.55 -27.90 64.96
C THR A 23 64.97 -26.57 64.49
N ASN A 24 65.24 -25.47 65.20
CA ASN A 24 64.77 -24.15 64.79
C ASN A 24 65.31 -23.75 63.41
N SER A 25 66.58 -24.06 63.12
CA SER A 25 67.18 -23.81 61.80
C SER A 25 66.49 -24.61 60.69
N LYS A 26 66.11 -25.87 60.95
CA LYS A 26 65.38 -26.70 59.98
C LYS A 26 63.96 -26.19 59.76
N ASP A 27 63.25 -25.82 60.82
CA ASP A 27 61.90 -25.28 60.73
C ASP A 27 61.89 -23.94 59.97
N LEU A 28 62.89 -23.09 60.23
CA LEU A 28 63.10 -21.85 59.50
C LEU A 28 63.35 -22.13 58.00
N GLN A 29 64.19 -23.12 57.69
CA GLN A 29 64.46 -23.52 56.29
C GLN A 29 63.19 -24.01 55.58
N ILE A 30 62.41 -24.89 56.21
CA ILE A 30 61.14 -25.39 55.66
C ILE A 30 60.14 -24.24 55.43
N SER A 31 60.09 -23.28 56.36
CA SER A 31 59.28 -22.08 56.24
C SER A 31 59.71 -21.22 55.04
N TYR A 32 61.03 -21.02 54.85
CA TYR A 32 61.56 -20.30 53.69
C TYR A 32 61.23 -20.99 52.37
N GLU A 33 61.44 -22.31 52.26
CA GLU A 33 61.10 -23.08 51.06
C GLU A 33 59.59 -23.01 50.75
N THR A 34 58.75 -23.03 51.79
CA THR A 34 57.29 -22.88 51.65
C THR A 34 56.89 -21.49 51.16
N ILE A 35 57.53 -20.44 51.68
CA ILE A 35 57.30 -19.06 51.25
C ILE A 35 57.77 -18.87 49.81
N GLU A 36 58.95 -19.38 49.46
CA GLU A 36 59.51 -19.30 48.11
C GLU A 36 58.57 -19.95 47.09
N LYS A 37 58.06 -21.15 47.37
CA LYS A 37 57.07 -21.82 46.51
C LYS A 37 55.80 -20.98 46.34
N LYS A 38 55.27 -20.39 47.42
CA LYS A 38 54.09 -19.51 47.35
C LYS A 38 54.36 -18.25 46.53
N VAL A 39 55.54 -17.64 46.66
CA VAL A 39 55.94 -16.46 45.87
C VAL A 39 56.03 -16.81 44.39
N LEU A 40 56.56 -17.99 44.06
CA LEU A 40 56.61 -18.48 42.68
C LEU A 40 55.20 -18.70 42.12
N ASP A 41 54.32 -19.38 42.87
CA ASP A 41 52.92 -19.61 42.46
C ASP A 41 52.16 -18.29 42.24
N ILE A 42 52.31 -17.32 43.15
CA ILE A 42 51.72 -15.98 43.02
C ILE A 42 52.26 -15.25 41.79
N THR A 43 53.56 -15.37 41.52
CA THR A 43 54.19 -14.74 40.35
C THR A 43 53.64 -15.33 39.05
N GLN A 44 53.48 -16.65 38.99
CA GLN A 44 52.88 -17.33 37.84
C GLN A 44 51.40 -16.93 37.63
N GLN A 45 50.62 -16.86 38.71
CA GLN A 45 49.23 -16.39 38.65
C GLN A 45 49.13 -14.93 38.16
N ARG A 46 50.01 -14.05 38.65
CA ARG A 46 50.08 -12.65 38.20
C ARG A 46 50.34 -12.56 36.70
N ASP A 47 51.28 -13.35 36.20
CA ASP A 47 51.66 -13.33 34.78
C ASP A 47 50.54 -13.90 33.88
N ASP A 48 49.83 -14.95 34.32
CA ASP A 48 48.64 -15.47 33.63
C ASP A 48 47.49 -14.44 33.61
N ILE A 49 47.21 -13.77 34.74
CA ILE A 49 46.22 -12.69 34.80
C ILE A 49 46.60 -11.56 33.85
N LYS A 50 47.88 -11.17 33.79
CA LYS A 50 48.37 -10.15 32.86
C LYS A 50 48.16 -10.55 31.41
N TYR A 51 48.49 -11.79 31.05
CA TYR A 51 48.27 -12.33 29.70
C TYR A 51 46.78 -12.33 29.32
N ARG A 52 45.90 -12.79 30.21
CA ARG A 52 44.44 -12.77 29.99
C ARG A 52 43.91 -11.34 29.83
N MET A 53 44.43 -10.39 30.61
CA MET A 53 44.07 -8.98 30.48
C MET A 53 44.45 -8.43 29.10
N GLU A 54 45.64 -8.75 28.59
CA GLU A 54 46.08 -8.33 27.24
C GLU A 54 45.18 -8.93 26.14
N LEU A 55 44.75 -10.19 26.29
CA LEU A 55 43.79 -10.81 25.36
C LEU A 55 42.42 -10.13 25.40
N LEU A 56 41.92 -9.78 26.60
CA LEU A 56 40.66 -9.05 26.76
C LEU A 56 40.72 -7.66 26.12
N ILE A 57 41.84 -6.96 26.25
CA ILE A 57 42.05 -5.66 25.59
C ILE A 57 42.01 -5.82 24.07
N LYS A 58 42.69 -6.83 23.51
CA LYS A 58 42.65 -7.11 22.06
C LYS A 58 41.23 -7.43 21.58
N ALA A 59 40.51 -8.28 22.32
CA ALA A 59 39.12 -8.63 21.99
C ALA A 59 38.19 -7.40 22.05
N LYS A 60 38.35 -6.55 23.07
CA LYS A 60 37.61 -5.28 23.21
C LYS A 60 37.84 -4.35 22.01
N ASN A 61 39.09 -4.22 21.57
CA ASN A 61 39.42 -3.36 20.42
C ASN A 61 38.77 -3.89 19.12
N ILE A 62 38.85 -5.20 18.87
CA ILE A 62 38.18 -5.84 17.72
C ILE A 62 36.67 -5.59 17.74
N LEU A 63 36.03 -5.77 18.90
CA LEU A 63 34.60 -5.52 19.05
C LEU A 63 34.23 -4.05 18.82
N THR A 64 35.09 -3.13 19.24
CA THR A 64 34.90 -1.69 19.05
C THR A 64 35.00 -1.34 17.57
N ASP A 65 36.00 -1.85 16.86
CA ASP A 65 36.16 -1.66 15.41
C ASP A 65 34.96 -2.22 14.62
N ASP A 66 34.46 -3.40 15.00
CA ASP A 66 33.29 -4.01 14.36
C ASP A 66 32.01 -3.23 14.65
N GLN A 67 31.86 -2.69 15.87
CA GLN A 67 30.78 -1.79 16.23
C GLN A 67 30.82 -0.52 15.38
N GLU A 68 31.98 0.11 15.20
CA GLU A 68 32.13 1.30 14.36
C GLU A 68 31.82 1.03 12.89
N LYS A 69 32.30 -0.09 12.34
CA LYS A 69 31.97 -0.53 10.97
C LYS A 69 30.47 -0.74 10.79
N LEU A 70 29.80 -1.34 11.77
CA LEU A 70 28.35 -1.57 11.73
C LEU A 70 27.58 -0.25 11.79
N ILE A 71 27.99 0.67 12.67
CA ILE A 71 27.40 2.02 12.78
C ILE A 71 27.57 2.78 11.46
N SER A 72 28.76 2.74 10.86
CA SER A 72 29.04 3.40 9.57
C SER A 72 28.17 2.86 8.44
N LYS A 73 28.08 1.53 8.30
CA LYS A 73 27.19 0.88 7.31
C LYS A 73 25.71 1.22 7.53
N ASN A 74 25.27 1.32 8.78
CA ASN A 74 23.89 1.71 9.10
C ASN A 74 23.62 3.19 8.78
N LYS A 75 24.57 4.09 9.07
CA LYS A 75 24.47 5.50 8.68
C LYS A 75 24.34 5.66 7.16
N GLU A 76 25.16 4.93 6.39
CA GLU A 76 25.08 4.95 4.93
C GLU A 76 23.73 4.44 4.41
N LYS A 77 23.23 3.32 4.95
CA LYS A 77 21.89 2.80 4.59
C LYS A 77 20.78 3.80 4.91
N MET A 78 20.84 4.44 6.07
CA MET A 78 19.88 5.47 6.46
C MET A 78 19.92 6.67 5.51
N LEU A 79 21.12 7.11 5.09
CA LEU A 79 21.27 8.18 4.12
C LEU A 79 20.68 7.81 2.75
N ARG A 80 20.93 6.60 2.26
CA ARG A 80 20.35 6.10 1.00
C ARG A 80 18.82 6.05 1.05
N LEU A 81 18.25 5.57 2.17
CA LEU A 81 16.80 5.54 2.36
C LEU A 81 16.20 6.94 2.44
N LYS A 82 16.88 7.89 3.08
CA LYS A 82 16.47 9.29 3.14
C LYS A 82 16.42 9.91 1.74
N ASN A 83 17.48 9.76 0.95
CA ASN A 83 17.53 10.29 -0.41
C ASN A 83 16.46 9.67 -1.32
N LEU A 84 16.21 8.36 -1.18
CA LEU A 84 15.12 7.69 -1.92
C LEU A 84 13.75 8.24 -1.51
N SER A 85 13.53 8.48 -0.22
CA SER A 85 12.29 9.09 0.28
C SER A 85 12.09 10.49 -0.29
N GLU A 86 13.14 11.32 -0.32
CA GLU A 86 13.09 12.67 -0.89
C GLU A 86 12.76 12.63 -2.39
N SER A 87 13.42 11.76 -3.16
CA SER A 87 13.12 11.56 -4.59
C SER A 87 11.67 11.13 -4.83
N LEU A 88 11.14 10.20 -4.03
CA LEU A 88 9.75 9.76 -4.14
C LEU A 88 8.76 10.88 -3.79
N THR A 89 9.11 11.75 -2.83
CA THR A 89 8.26 12.92 -2.52
C THR A 89 8.25 13.93 -3.66
N GLU A 90 9.37 14.17 -4.32
CA GLU A 90 9.42 15.04 -5.51
C GLU A 90 8.61 14.47 -6.68
N GLU A 91 8.71 13.17 -6.95
CA GLU A 91 7.90 12.50 -7.98
C GLU A 91 6.41 12.60 -7.67
N ARG A 92 6.03 12.43 -6.40
CA ARG A 92 4.64 12.57 -5.95
C ARG A 92 4.11 13.97 -6.24
N GLU A 93 4.86 15.01 -5.91
CA GLU A 93 4.44 16.39 -6.16
C GLU A 93 4.41 16.72 -7.67
N LYS A 94 5.34 16.17 -8.48
CA LYS A 94 5.28 16.27 -9.95
C LYS A 94 4.02 15.63 -10.52
N LEU A 95 3.66 14.43 -10.07
CA LEU A 95 2.45 13.73 -10.50
C LEU A 95 1.18 14.47 -10.05
N LYS A 96 1.19 15.05 -8.86
CA LYS A 96 0.09 15.89 -8.36
C LYS A 96 -0.11 17.11 -9.25
N GLY A 97 0.96 17.82 -9.64
CA GLY A 97 0.86 18.94 -10.58
C GLY A 97 0.30 18.52 -11.94
N LYS A 98 0.74 17.38 -12.49
CA LYS A 98 0.16 16.83 -13.74
C LYS A 98 -1.33 16.53 -13.60
N LEU A 99 -1.75 15.95 -12.48
CA LEU A 99 -3.15 15.65 -12.22
C LEU A 99 -3.99 16.94 -12.19
N GLU A 100 -3.52 17.99 -11.51
CA GLU A 100 -4.18 19.30 -11.47
C GLU A 100 -4.33 19.91 -12.88
N THR A 101 -3.30 19.79 -13.75
CA THR A 101 -3.39 20.26 -15.15
C THR A 101 -4.40 19.48 -15.99
N ILE A 102 -4.51 18.17 -15.78
CA ILE A 102 -5.50 17.31 -16.48
C ILE A 102 -6.91 17.64 -16.01
N GLU A 103 -7.12 17.81 -14.70
CA GLU A 103 -8.43 18.21 -14.15
C GLU A 103 -8.89 19.56 -14.69
N TYR A 104 -7.98 20.53 -14.78
CA TYR A 104 -8.27 21.82 -15.40
C TYR A 104 -8.65 21.68 -16.88
N SER A 105 -7.90 20.90 -17.64
CA SER A 105 -8.17 20.64 -19.06
C SER A 105 -9.52 19.93 -19.26
N TYR A 106 -9.85 18.96 -18.40
CA TYR A 106 -11.13 18.26 -18.42
C TYR A 106 -12.30 19.22 -18.14
N LYS A 107 -12.13 20.17 -17.22
CA LYS A 107 -13.14 21.18 -16.94
C LYS A 107 -13.41 22.05 -18.18
N ILE A 108 -12.38 22.51 -18.87
CA ILE A 108 -12.52 23.27 -20.13
C ILE A 108 -13.26 22.44 -21.17
N LEU A 109 -12.82 21.21 -21.41
CA LEU A 109 -13.44 20.33 -22.41
C LEU A 109 -14.90 20.02 -22.09
N SER A 110 -15.24 19.85 -20.80
CA SER A 110 -16.61 19.66 -20.35
C SER A 110 -17.49 20.88 -20.63
N GLU A 111 -16.98 22.10 -20.44
CA GLU A 111 -17.70 23.34 -20.75
C GLU A 111 -17.91 23.51 -22.27
N GLU A 112 -16.91 23.16 -23.09
CA GLU A 112 -17.02 23.17 -24.55
C GLU A 112 -18.00 22.13 -25.08
N TYR A 113 -17.99 20.92 -24.52
CA TYR A 113 -18.93 19.87 -24.86
C TYR A 113 -20.38 20.29 -24.61
N GLU A 114 -20.67 20.93 -23.46
CA GLU A 114 -22.02 21.39 -23.16
C GLU A 114 -22.46 22.52 -24.11
N LYS A 115 -21.55 23.44 -24.49
CA LYS A 115 -21.82 24.45 -25.53
C LYS A 115 -22.14 23.81 -26.88
N LEU A 116 -21.37 22.81 -27.30
CA LEU A 116 -21.60 22.08 -28.55
C LEU A 116 -22.93 21.33 -28.52
N ARG A 117 -23.25 20.70 -27.40
CA ARG A 117 -24.52 20.01 -27.18
C ARG A 117 -25.72 20.96 -27.27
N GLN A 118 -25.62 22.16 -26.72
CA GLN A 118 -26.64 23.20 -26.85
C GLN A 118 -26.81 23.65 -28.31
N ARG A 119 -25.72 23.86 -29.05
CA ARG A 119 -25.77 24.17 -30.49
C ARG A 119 -26.42 23.05 -31.30
N ALA A 120 -26.08 21.80 -31.02
CA ALA A 120 -26.67 20.65 -31.70
C ALA A 120 -28.19 20.56 -31.46
N LYS A 121 -28.66 20.85 -30.24
CA LYS A 121 -30.10 20.95 -29.96
C LYS A 121 -30.76 22.05 -30.78
N LEU A 122 -30.18 23.24 -30.85
CA LEU A 122 -30.73 24.35 -31.64
C LEU A 122 -30.81 24.01 -33.14
N VAL A 123 -29.81 23.33 -33.69
CA VAL A 123 -29.84 22.88 -35.08
C VAL A 123 -30.96 21.86 -35.30
N LYS A 124 -31.12 20.88 -34.40
CA LYS A 124 -32.21 19.90 -34.48
C LYS A 124 -33.59 20.57 -34.41
N PHE A 125 -33.78 21.54 -33.51
CA PHE A 125 -35.03 22.28 -33.43
C PHE A 125 -35.32 23.07 -34.72
N ARG A 126 -34.31 23.70 -35.33
CA ARG A 126 -34.48 24.38 -36.63
C ARG A 126 -34.77 23.43 -37.78
N GLN A 127 -34.22 22.21 -37.75
CA GLN A 127 -34.52 21.18 -38.75
C GLN A 127 -35.98 20.71 -38.62
N ILE A 128 -36.43 20.44 -37.40
CA ILE A 128 -37.83 20.05 -37.13
C ILE A 128 -38.78 21.18 -37.58
N GLU A 129 -38.49 22.44 -37.21
CA GLU A 129 -39.31 23.59 -37.65
C GLU A 129 -39.33 23.75 -39.17
N ALA A 130 -38.22 23.45 -39.86
CA ALA A 130 -38.16 23.46 -41.32
C ALA A 130 -38.89 22.27 -41.97
N GLU A 131 -38.90 21.09 -41.34
CA GLU A 131 -39.64 19.90 -41.79
C GLU A 131 -41.15 20.05 -41.59
N GLU A 132 -41.58 20.82 -40.58
CA GLU A 132 -42.98 21.18 -40.33
C GLU A 132 -43.55 22.14 -41.39
N GLU A 133 -42.69 22.84 -42.14
CA GLU A 133 -43.07 23.73 -43.24
C GLU A 133 -43.09 23.00 -44.59
N LYS A 134 -44.27 22.53 -44.99
CA LYS A 134 -44.44 21.80 -46.25
C LYS A 134 -45.03 22.71 -47.34
N VAL A 135 -44.48 22.64 -48.56
CA VAL A 135 -44.91 23.48 -49.70
C VAL A 135 -45.86 22.72 -50.61
N CYS A 136 -47.04 23.30 -50.92
CA CYS A 136 -47.97 22.69 -51.87
C CYS A 136 -47.41 22.69 -53.31
N LYS A 137 -47.31 21.51 -53.94
CA LYS A 137 -46.83 21.36 -55.34
C LYS A 137 -47.63 22.20 -56.36
N ASN A 138 -48.93 22.39 -56.14
CA ASN A 138 -49.81 23.06 -57.12
C ASN A 138 -49.83 24.59 -56.97
N CYS A 139 -49.93 25.12 -55.76
CA CYS A 139 -50.05 26.58 -55.54
C CYS A 139 -48.78 27.24 -54.99
N LYS A 140 -47.74 26.45 -54.66
CA LYS A 140 -46.45 26.87 -54.08
C LYS A 140 -46.56 27.66 -52.77
N LYS A 141 -47.70 27.63 -52.09
CA LYS A 141 -47.86 28.19 -50.74
C LYS A 141 -47.24 27.25 -49.71
N ILE A 142 -46.60 27.82 -48.69
CA ILE A 142 -46.00 27.14 -47.55
C ILE A 142 -47.08 26.96 -46.48
N TYR A 143 -47.19 25.76 -45.91
CA TYR A 143 -48.15 25.41 -44.87
C TYR A 143 -47.42 24.75 -43.70
N LYS A 144 -47.77 25.11 -42.46
CA LYS A 144 -47.27 24.43 -41.25
C LYS A 144 -48.12 23.19 -40.97
N GLU A 145 -47.51 22.08 -40.55
CA GLU A 145 -48.26 20.84 -40.23
C GLU A 145 -49.35 21.04 -39.17
N GLU A 146 -49.09 21.85 -38.14
CA GLU A 146 -50.07 22.21 -37.10
C GLU A 146 -51.31 22.94 -37.67
N GLU A 147 -51.14 23.71 -38.75
CA GLU A 147 -52.22 24.43 -39.45
C GLU A 147 -52.88 23.58 -40.54
N ASN A 148 -52.95 22.26 -40.33
CA ASN A 148 -53.77 21.36 -41.13
C ASN A 148 -53.21 21.09 -42.54
N PHE A 149 -51.98 20.56 -42.59
CA PHE A 149 -51.43 19.99 -43.82
C PHE A 149 -52.27 18.81 -44.37
N ASN A 150 -53.12 18.21 -43.53
CA ASN A 150 -54.11 17.21 -43.91
C ASN A 150 -55.24 17.74 -44.81
N TRP A 151 -55.35 19.06 -45.05
CA TRP A 151 -56.30 19.59 -46.02
C TRP A 151 -55.62 20.00 -47.32
N SER A 152 -55.91 19.19 -48.33
CA SER A 152 -55.59 19.40 -49.73
C SER A 152 -55.83 20.81 -50.22
N CYS A 153 -54.83 21.37 -50.91
CA CYS A 153 -55.05 22.52 -51.75
C CYS A 153 -56.15 22.21 -52.76
N LYS A 154 -57.24 22.96 -52.64
CA LYS A 154 -58.42 22.86 -53.49
C LYS A 154 -58.11 23.54 -54.82
N VAL A 155 -57.90 22.76 -55.88
CA VAL A 155 -57.68 23.28 -57.25
C VAL A 155 -58.76 22.76 -58.22
N HIS A 156 -59.32 23.67 -59.01
CA HIS A 156 -60.21 23.34 -60.12
C HIS A 156 -59.38 23.17 -61.40
N SER A 157 -59.16 21.92 -61.84
CA SER A 157 -58.26 21.64 -62.97
C SER A 157 -58.92 21.66 -64.35
N SER A 158 -60.21 22.01 -64.45
CA SER A 158 -60.99 21.90 -65.69
C SER A 158 -61.72 23.20 -66.04
N GLN A 159 -61.95 23.43 -67.32
CA GLN A 159 -62.79 24.54 -67.80
C GLN A 159 -64.25 24.25 -67.41
N PHE A 160 -64.93 25.23 -66.80
CA PHE A 160 -66.26 25.03 -66.24
C PHE A 160 -67.31 24.71 -67.32
N SER A 161 -67.87 23.50 -67.29
CA SER A 161 -68.90 23.02 -68.22
C SER A 161 -70.29 22.94 -67.55
N GLY A 162 -70.67 23.94 -66.75
CA GLY A 162 -71.99 24.04 -66.11
C GLY A 162 -72.15 23.25 -64.79
N ILE A 163 -71.39 22.18 -64.60
CA ILE A 163 -71.24 21.45 -63.32
C ILE A 163 -69.78 21.10 -63.12
N TRP A 164 -69.28 21.27 -61.90
CA TRP A 164 -67.95 20.82 -61.53
C TRP A 164 -67.93 19.30 -61.34
N TRP A 165 -67.23 18.57 -62.22
CA TRP A 165 -67.20 17.10 -62.20
C TRP A 165 -66.79 16.53 -60.83
N CYS A 166 -65.82 17.14 -60.16
CA CYS A 166 -65.27 16.59 -58.91
C CYS A 166 -66.19 16.73 -57.68
N CYS A 167 -67.21 17.60 -57.70
CA CYS A 167 -68.06 17.87 -56.52
C CYS A 167 -69.55 17.99 -56.84
N GLY A 168 -69.95 17.96 -58.12
CA GLY A 168 -71.35 18.04 -58.56
C GLY A 168 -72.02 19.41 -58.40
N LYS A 169 -71.31 20.43 -57.89
CA LYS A 169 -71.89 21.76 -57.71
C LYS A 169 -72.04 22.49 -59.06
N LYS A 170 -73.19 23.13 -59.26
CA LYS A 170 -73.59 23.79 -60.53
C LYS A 170 -73.16 25.25 -60.65
N ASP A 171 -72.61 25.81 -59.58
CA ASP A 171 -72.22 27.22 -59.57
C ASP A 171 -70.79 27.40 -60.12
N LYS A 172 -70.59 28.40 -60.99
CA LYS A 172 -69.24 28.71 -61.53
C LYS A 172 -68.27 29.07 -60.40
N ASN A 173 -68.81 29.58 -59.29
CA ASN A 173 -68.09 29.96 -58.07
C ASN A 173 -68.21 28.93 -56.94
N ALA A 174 -68.68 27.71 -57.22
CA ALA A 174 -68.93 26.73 -56.17
C ALA A 174 -67.65 26.16 -55.55
N SER A 175 -67.62 26.10 -54.22
CA SER A 175 -66.51 25.49 -53.45
C SER A 175 -66.53 23.97 -53.55
N GLY A 176 -65.83 23.39 -54.52
CA GLY A 176 -65.72 21.94 -54.58
C GLY A 176 -64.59 21.48 -55.48
N CYS A 177 -63.64 20.78 -54.88
CA CYS A 177 -62.32 20.58 -55.43
C CYS A 177 -61.89 19.13 -55.30
N LYS A 178 -60.98 18.73 -56.18
CA LYS A 178 -60.22 17.49 -56.01
C LYS A 178 -59.26 17.68 -54.84
N VAL A 179 -59.45 16.86 -53.82
CA VAL A 179 -58.62 16.80 -52.62
C VAL A 179 -57.35 16.04 -53.01
N CYS A 180 -56.31 16.74 -53.48
CA CYS A 180 -54.98 16.13 -53.62
C CYS A 180 -54.28 16.25 -52.27
N MET A 181 -53.91 15.13 -51.65
CA MET A 181 -53.06 15.17 -50.46
C MET A 181 -51.75 15.88 -50.82
N HIS A 182 -51.29 16.76 -49.94
CA HIS A 182 -50.00 17.38 -50.13
C HIS A 182 -48.94 16.31 -49.87
N GLU A 183 -48.26 15.84 -50.91
CA GLU A 183 -47.06 15.03 -50.74
C GLU A 183 -45.88 15.98 -50.55
N SER A 184 -45.19 15.89 -49.43
CA SER A 184 -43.90 16.55 -49.25
C SER A 184 -42.95 16.04 -50.35
N LYS A 185 -42.16 16.92 -50.95
CA LYS A 185 -41.25 16.55 -52.03
C LYS A 185 -40.11 15.63 -51.54
N ASP A 186 -39.92 15.53 -50.23
CA ASP A 186 -38.75 14.94 -49.60
C ASP A 186 -39.02 13.56 -48.95
N GLU A 187 -40.27 13.09 -48.87
CA GLU A 187 -40.61 11.77 -48.31
C GLU A 187 -40.16 10.57 -49.18
N TYR A 188 -39.66 10.80 -50.40
CA TYR A 188 -39.14 9.71 -51.25
C TYR A 188 -37.64 9.39 -51.05
N ASP A 189 -36.88 10.18 -50.29
CA ASP A 189 -35.41 10.04 -50.23
C ASP A 189 -34.82 9.69 -48.84
N LEU A 190 -35.64 9.61 -47.78
CA LEU A 190 -35.20 9.23 -46.43
C LEU A 190 -35.79 7.90 -45.92
N GLY A 191 -36.28 7.06 -46.81
CA GLY A 191 -36.71 5.68 -46.53
C GLY A 191 -35.57 4.70 -46.18
N LEU A 192 -34.44 5.17 -45.63
CA LEU A 192 -33.47 4.32 -44.94
C LEU A 192 -34.01 4.03 -43.54
N LYS A 193 -34.82 2.98 -43.47
CA LYS A 193 -35.27 2.33 -42.24
C LYS A 193 -34.09 2.11 -41.29
N GLU A 194 -34.04 2.86 -40.18
CA GLU A 194 -33.10 2.63 -39.08
C GLU A 194 -33.49 1.43 -38.19
N ASP A 195 -34.55 0.69 -38.53
CA ASP A 195 -35.12 -0.38 -37.68
C ASP A 195 -34.56 -1.80 -37.92
N ASP A 196 -33.61 -2.02 -38.84
CA ASP A 196 -33.00 -3.35 -39.08
C ASP A 196 -31.64 -3.56 -38.37
N MET A 197 -31.23 -2.68 -37.45
CA MET A 197 -30.06 -2.95 -36.57
C MET A 197 -30.43 -3.71 -35.30
N ILE A 198 -31.34 -4.70 -35.38
CA ILE A 198 -31.35 -5.83 -34.45
C ILE A 198 -30.09 -6.66 -34.75
N ILE A 199 -28.95 -6.15 -34.29
CA ILE A 199 -27.71 -6.91 -34.20
C ILE A 199 -28.06 -8.13 -33.36
N ASP A 200 -28.11 -9.30 -33.98
CA ASP A 200 -28.19 -10.60 -33.33
C ASP A 200 -27.04 -10.71 -32.32
N LYS A 201 -27.26 -10.22 -31.09
CA LYS A 201 -26.31 -10.24 -29.97
C LYS A 201 -25.96 -11.66 -29.50
N LYS A 202 -26.45 -12.70 -30.16
CA LYS A 202 -26.38 -14.06 -29.64
C LYS A 202 -24.99 -14.68 -29.71
N ASN A 203 -24.07 -14.23 -30.59
CA ASN A 203 -22.74 -14.85 -30.72
C ASN A 203 -21.57 -13.84 -30.81
N PHE A 204 -21.58 -12.77 -30.01
CA PHE A 204 -20.43 -11.84 -29.94
C PHE A 204 -19.46 -12.26 -28.82
N CYS A 205 -18.24 -12.64 -29.18
CA CYS A 205 -17.22 -12.98 -28.20
C CYS A 205 -16.63 -11.72 -27.55
N THR A 206 -16.76 -11.58 -26.23
CA THR A 206 -16.23 -10.44 -25.47
C THR A 206 -14.70 -10.36 -25.47
N SER A 207 -13.98 -11.48 -25.61
CA SER A 207 -12.50 -11.51 -25.65
C SER A 207 -11.92 -10.99 -26.96
N CYS A 208 -12.44 -11.46 -28.10
CA CYS A 208 -11.85 -11.16 -29.41
C CYS A 208 -12.68 -10.19 -30.26
N LYS A 209 -13.89 -9.84 -29.82
CA LYS A 209 -14.86 -8.99 -30.52
C LYS A 209 -15.27 -9.49 -31.91
N LYS A 210 -15.15 -10.80 -32.17
CA LYS A 210 -15.62 -11.44 -33.40
C LYS A 210 -16.94 -12.16 -33.16
N ASN A 211 -17.75 -12.23 -34.21
CA ASN A 211 -18.99 -13.00 -34.22
C ASN A 211 -18.71 -14.48 -34.48
N GLY A 212 -19.54 -15.37 -33.93
CA GLY A 212 -19.56 -16.80 -34.27
C GLY A 212 -19.08 -17.78 -33.19
N HIS A 213 -18.69 -17.29 -32.00
CA HIS A 213 -18.38 -18.14 -30.84
C HIS A 213 -18.63 -17.38 -29.52
N ILE A 214 -18.80 -18.14 -28.43
CA ILE A 214 -18.90 -17.61 -27.06
C ILE A 214 -17.52 -17.48 -26.40
N PHE A 215 -17.43 -16.71 -25.31
CA PHE A 215 -16.16 -16.45 -24.60
C PHE A 215 -15.37 -17.72 -24.23
N SER A 216 -16.06 -18.82 -23.87
CA SER A 216 -15.44 -20.10 -23.51
C SER A 216 -14.88 -20.89 -24.69
N GLU A 217 -15.32 -20.59 -25.91
CA GLU A 217 -14.87 -21.22 -27.16
C GLU A 217 -13.97 -20.28 -27.97
N CYS A 218 -13.50 -19.20 -27.35
CA CYS A 218 -12.66 -18.22 -28.00
C CYS A 218 -11.27 -18.81 -28.28
N PRO A 219 -10.86 -18.93 -29.55
CA PRO A 219 -9.51 -19.41 -29.89
C PRO A 219 -8.43 -18.38 -29.52
N LYS A 220 -8.82 -17.15 -29.17
CA LYS A 220 -7.93 -16.09 -28.69
C LYS A 220 -7.79 -16.23 -27.18
N ASP A 221 -6.55 -16.43 -26.72
CA ASP A 221 -6.21 -16.51 -25.30
C ASP A 221 -6.78 -15.29 -24.53
N PRO A 222 -7.62 -15.48 -23.50
CA PRO A 222 -8.19 -14.37 -22.72
C PRO A 222 -7.13 -13.51 -22.02
N ASN A 223 -5.88 -13.99 -21.91
CA ASN A 223 -4.77 -13.23 -21.36
C ASN A 223 -4.01 -12.38 -22.40
N ALA A 224 -4.28 -12.57 -23.69
CA ALA A 224 -3.67 -11.79 -24.77
C ALA A 224 -4.39 -10.45 -24.93
N ARG A 225 -3.67 -9.33 -24.67
CA ARG A 225 -4.23 -8.00 -24.85
C ARG A 225 -4.57 -7.76 -26.32
N THR A 226 -5.81 -7.35 -26.60
CA THR A 226 -6.39 -7.28 -27.94
C THR A 226 -5.76 -6.23 -28.86
N THR A 227 -4.86 -5.39 -28.35
CA THR A 227 -4.36 -4.18 -29.03
C THR A 227 -2.86 -4.14 -29.30
N ASN A 228 -2.09 -5.14 -28.88
CA ASN A 228 -0.63 -5.10 -29.01
C ASN A 228 -0.16 -5.91 -30.22
N ASP A 229 0.92 -5.43 -30.86
CA ASP A 229 1.65 -6.19 -31.87
C ASP A 229 2.09 -7.53 -31.28
N ILE A 230 2.07 -8.58 -32.09
CA ILE A 230 2.41 -9.95 -31.69
C ILE A 230 3.84 -9.98 -31.11
N ASN A 231 4.74 -9.18 -31.68
CA ASN A 231 6.13 -9.06 -31.21
C ASN A 231 6.23 -8.44 -29.81
N ASP A 232 5.49 -7.36 -29.54
CA ASP A 232 5.48 -6.71 -28.23
C ASP A 232 4.92 -7.64 -27.14
N GLU A 233 3.95 -8.47 -27.49
CA GLU A 233 3.37 -9.44 -26.56
C GLU A 233 4.32 -10.61 -26.27
N ILE A 234 5.06 -11.08 -27.27
CA ILE A 234 6.13 -12.07 -27.09
C ILE A 234 7.21 -11.51 -26.14
N GLU A 235 7.61 -10.25 -26.31
CA GLU A 235 8.58 -9.59 -25.43
C GLU A 235 8.04 -9.46 -24.00
N ARG A 236 6.79 -9.04 -23.84
CA ARG A 236 6.12 -8.97 -22.52
C ARG A 236 6.11 -10.32 -21.82
N LEU A 237 5.79 -11.39 -22.54
CA LEU A 237 5.78 -12.75 -22.00
C LEU A 237 7.18 -13.21 -21.59
N ALA A 238 8.21 -12.89 -22.39
CA ALA A 238 9.60 -13.18 -22.04
C ALA A 238 10.02 -12.47 -20.73
N ILE A 239 9.65 -11.20 -20.56
CA ILE A 239 9.90 -10.43 -19.33
C ILE A 239 9.19 -11.06 -18.13
N LEU A 240 7.93 -11.49 -18.28
CA LEU A 240 7.17 -12.14 -17.22
C LEU A 240 7.78 -13.48 -16.80
N VAL A 241 8.23 -14.29 -17.75
CA VAL A 241 8.92 -15.56 -17.47
C VAL A 241 10.22 -15.30 -16.72
N GLN A 242 11.00 -14.30 -17.15
CA GLN A 242 12.24 -13.91 -16.47
C GLN A 242 11.98 -13.41 -15.04
N GLN A 243 10.95 -12.57 -14.84
CA GLN A 243 10.57 -12.09 -13.52
C GLN A 243 10.08 -13.22 -12.61
N ASN A 244 9.34 -14.19 -13.14
CA ASN A 244 8.89 -15.34 -12.36
C ASN A 244 10.07 -16.24 -11.96
N SER A 245 11.02 -16.46 -12.87
CA SER A 245 12.27 -17.17 -12.56
C SER A 245 13.05 -16.47 -11.43
N LEU A 246 13.21 -15.15 -11.51
CA LEU A 246 13.86 -14.34 -10.45
C LEU A 246 13.10 -14.37 -9.13
N LYS A 247 11.76 -14.42 -9.15
CA LYS A 247 10.95 -14.57 -7.93
C LYS A 247 11.12 -15.97 -7.33
N GLN A 248 11.18 -17.00 -8.16
CA GLN A 248 11.40 -18.38 -7.72
C GLN A 248 12.78 -18.55 -7.09
N SER A 249 13.84 -17.99 -7.70
CA SER A 249 15.19 -18.05 -7.12
C SER A 249 15.29 -17.31 -5.79
N LYS A 250 14.72 -16.09 -5.70
CA LYS A 250 14.64 -15.34 -4.43
C LYS A 250 13.85 -16.08 -3.35
N PHE A 251 12.78 -16.78 -3.73
CA PHE A 251 11.99 -17.58 -2.79
C PHE A 251 12.78 -18.80 -2.27
N MET A 252 13.56 -19.45 -3.14
CA MET A 252 14.44 -20.55 -2.74
C MET A 252 15.57 -20.08 -1.81
N GLU A 253 16.18 -18.93 -2.10
CA GLU A 253 17.22 -18.34 -1.24
C GLU A 253 16.65 -17.93 0.15
N CYS A 254 15.40 -17.47 0.19
CA CYS A 254 14.71 -17.14 1.44
C CYS A 254 14.41 -18.40 2.28
N LYS A 255 14.03 -19.52 1.65
CA LYS A 255 13.84 -20.80 2.34
C LYS A 255 15.12 -21.31 2.99
N GLU A 256 16.27 -21.10 2.35
CA GLU A 256 17.57 -21.53 2.87
C GLU A 256 18.02 -20.67 4.06
N LYS A 257 17.81 -19.36 4.01
CA LYS A 257 17.99 -18.45 5.16
C LYS A 257 17.06 -18.79 6.34
N HIS A 258 15.84 -19.22 6.06
CA HIS A 258 14.92 -19.65 7.11
C HIS A 258 15.39 -20.95 7.79
N LYS A 259 15.98 -21.90 7.04
CA LYS A 259 16.55 -23.13 7.63
C LYS A 259 17.74 -22.82 8.54
N THR A 260 18.67 -21.96 8.11
CA THR A 260 19.84 -21.57 8.93
C THR A 260 19.43 -20.79 10.19
N LEU A 261 18.45 -19.89 10.09
CA LEU A 261 17.89 -19.19 11.25
C LEU A 261 17.23 -20.16 12.24
N LYS A 262 16.45 -21.13 11.75
CA LYS A 262 15.80 -22.14 12.60
C LYS A 262 16.82 -23.00 13.34
N MET A 263 17.91 -23.39 12.69
CA MET A 263 19.02 -24.13 13.33
C MET A 263 19.76 -23.29 14.37
N ARG A 264 20.01 -22.01 14.10
CA ARG A 264 20.62 -21.09 15.08
C ARG A 264 19.73 -20.93 16.31
N ASN A 265 18.43 -20.71 16.13
CA ASN A 265 17.49 -20.58 17.24
C ASN A 265 17.37 -21.86 18.06
N LYS A 266 17.44 -23.04 17.42
CA LYS A 266 17.49 -24.33 18.11
C LYS A 266 18.73 -24.44 19.01
N LYS A 267 19.92 -24.12 18.49
CA LYS A 267 21.16 -24.14 19.27
C LYS A 267 21.15 -23.18 20.46
N ILE A 268 20.57 -21.98 20.28
CA ILE A 268 20.41 -21.02 21.38
C ILE A 268 19.51 -21.61 22.47
N ARG A 269 18.40 -22.24 22.09
CA ARG A 269 17.48 -22.87 23.05
C ARG A 269 18.14 -24.02 23.80
N GLU A 270 18.82 -24.93 23.11
CA GLU A 270 19.57 -26.04 23.72
C GLU A 270 20.70 -25.57 24.64
N PHE A 271 21.30 -24.41 24.35
CA PHE A 271 22.29 -23.79 25.23
C PHE A 271 21.66 -23.23 26.49
N MET A 272 20.53 -22.53 26.36
CA MET A 272 19.77 -22.00 27.50
C MET A 272 19.26 -23.12 28.40
N GLU A 273 18.64 -24.16 27.84
CA GLU A 273 18.14 -25.33 28.59
C GLU A 273 19.27 -26.00 29.40
N ARG A 274 20.45 -26.19 28.80
CA ARG A 274 21.62 -26.72 29.51
C ARG A 274 22.15 -25.86 30.65
N GLN A 275 21.94 -24.54 30.62
CA GLN A 275 22.32 -23.66 31.71
C GLN A 275 21.31 -23.73 32.88
N PHE A 276 20.06 -24.09 32.62
CA PHE A 276 19.04 -24.24 33.65
C PHE A 276 19.01 -25.64 34.27
N GLU A 277 19.28 -26.69 33.50
CA GLU A 277 19.32 -28.09 34.01
C GLU A 277 20.52 -28.36 34.95
N SER A 278 21.52 -27.48 35.03
CA SER A 278 22.68 -27.67 35.92
C SER A 278 22.51 -27.12 37.33
N ASP A 279 21.39 -26.46 37.65
CA ASP A 279 21.19 -25.75 38.93
C ASP A 279 20.06 -26.35 39.82
N ASP A 280 19.49 -27.51 39.46
CA ASP A 280 18.40 -28.18 40.19
C ASP A 280 18.74 -28.63 41.65
N GLU A 281 19.95 -28.38 42.14
CA GLU A 281 20.32 -28.65 43.56
C GLU A 281 20.40 -27.39 44.44
N ARG A 282 19.94 -26.20 43.99
CA ARG A 282 20.09 -24.96 44.78
C ARG A 282 18.84 -24.11 45.02
N ASP A 283 17.65 -24.70 44.93
CA ASP A 283 16.38 -23.96 44.95
C ASP A 283 15.71 -23.79 46.34
N SER A 284 16.49 -23.73 47.43
CA SER A 284 15.97 -23.37 48.75
C SER A 284 16.30 -21.94 49.21
N PHE A 285 16.91 -21.11 48.35
CA PHE A 285 17.43 -19.79 48.77
C PHE A 285 16.74 -18.56 48.15
N PHE A 286 15.77 -18.72 47.24
CA PHE A 286 15.19 -17.57 46.50
C PHE A 286 13.68 -17.33 46.66
N GLU A 287 12.94 -18.10 47.46
CA GLU A 287 11.50 -17.88 47.63
C GLU A 287 11.12 -16.54 48.28
N ASP A 288 12.03 -15.88 49.02
CA ASP A 288 11.69 -14.66 49.78
C ASP A 288 12.00 -13.31 49.09
N LYS A 289 12.44 -13.28 47.83
CA LYS A 289 12.82 -12.00 47.15
C LYS A 289 12.17 -11.70 45.81
N ALA A 290 11.19 -12.49 45.38
CA ALA A 290 10.53 -12.31 44.08
C ALA A 290 9.60 -11.08 43.99
N GLU A 291 9.33 -10.36 45.09
CA GLU A 291 8.29 -9.31 45.10
C GLU A 291 8.67 -7.93 44.54
N SER A 292 9.90 -7.67 44.09
CA SER A 292 10.29 -6.25 43.85
C SER A 292 11.11 -5.90 42.62
N PHE A 293 11.44 -6.83 41.72
CA PHE A 293 12.43 -6.47 40.69
C PHE A 293 11.86 -5.71 39.48
N PHE A 294 10.59 -5.89 39.08
CA PHE A 294 9.98 -5.11 37.99
C PHE A 294 8.45 -4.93 38.12
N PRO A 295 7.99 -4.07 39.05
CA PRO A 295 6.56 -3.78 39.22
C PRO A 295 5.88 -3.31 37.92
N ASP A 296 6.60 -2.56 37.08
CA ASP A 296 6.07 -2.04 35.81
C ASP A 296 5.76 -3.14 34.79
N LEU A 297 6.60 -4.18 34.71
CA LEU A 297 6.37 -5.32 33.81
C LEU A 297 5.25 -6.22 34.32
N LEU A 298 5.11 -6.35 35.64
CA LEU A 298 3.99 -7.07 36.25
C LEU A 298 2.67 -6.33 36.00
N ALA A 299 2.67 -5.00 36.14
CA ALA A 299 1.53 -4.16 35.80
C ALA A 299 1.17 -4.26 34.30
N LEU A 300 2.16 -4.28 33.40
CA LEU A 300 1.91 -4.44 31.96
C LEU A 300 1.32 -5.82 31.64
N LYS A 301 1.80 -6.88 32.29
CA LYS A 301 1.26 -8.24 32.16
C LYS A 301 -0.19 -8.31 32.65
N ASN A 302 -0.49 -7.68 33.78
CA ASN A 302 -1.85 -7.67 34.34
C ASN A 302 -2.82 -6.82 33.49
N ASN A 303 -2.31 -5.80 32.80
CA ASN A 303 -3.10 -4.90 31.95
C ASN A 303 -3.20 -5.32 30.47
N THR A 304 -2.53 -6.41 30.08
CA THR A 304 -2.58 -6.95 28.72
C THR A 304 -3.55 -8.12 28.63
N ILE A 305 -4.76 -7.88 28.13
CA ILE A 305 -5.71 -8.94 27.83
C ILE A 305 -5.51 -9.37 26.37
N PHE A 306 -5.05 -10.60 26.17
CA PHE A 306 -4.98 -11.20 24.85
C PHE A 306 -6.36 -11.72 24.44
N ASN A 307 -6.94 -11.12 23.41
CA ASN A 307 -8.20 -11.61 22.85
C ASN A 307 -7.88 -12.68 21.79
N THR A 308 -8.16 -13.94 22.14
CA THR A 308 -7.88 -15.11 21.31
C THR A 308 -8.68 -15.14 20.00
N GLU A 309 -9.90 -14.60 20.00
CA GLU A 309 -10.77 -14.61 18.81
C GLU A 309 -10.32 -13.64 17.73
N THR A 310 -9.69 -12.53 18.12
CA THR A 310 -9.29 -11.47 17.18
C THR A 310 -7.78 -11.42 16.94
N THR A 311 -6.99 -12.23 17.64
CA THR A 311 -5.51 -12.21 17.62
C THR A 311 -4.94 -10.81 17.90
N LYS A 312 -5.64 -10.02 18.74
CA LYS A 312 -5.25 -8.65 19.08
C LYS A 312 -5.02 -8.52 20.58
N TYR A 313 -3.99 -7.76 20.93
CA TYR A 313 -3.72 -7.35 22.30
C TYR A 313 -4.48 -6.07 22.60
N ARG A 314 -5.22 -6.05 23.72
CA ARG A 314 -5.81 -4.82 24.25
C ARG A 314 -5.10 -4.50 25.55
N ILE A 315 -4.42 -3.35 25.58
CA ILE A 315 -3.84 -2.79 26.80
C ILE A 315 -4.87 -1.82 27.36
N SER A 316 -5.44 -2.14 28.51
CA SER A 316 -6.30 -1.21 29.25
C SER A 316 -5.42 -0.44 30.25
N SER A 317 -5.17 0.85 30.01
CA SER A 317 -4.58 1.72 31.03
C SER A 317 -5.69 2.38 31.83
N GLU A 318 -5.76 2.12 33.14
CA GLU A 318 -6.67 2.85 34.06
C GLU A 318 -6.22 4.29 34.33
N VAL A 319 -4.97 4.62 33.97
CA VAL A 319 -4.46 5.99 34.06
C VAL A 319 -5.03 6.80 32.89
N GLY A 320 -5.80 7.84 33.22
CA GLY A 320 -6.59 8.66 32.30
C GLY A 320 -5.89 9.01 31.00
N GLU A 321 -6.67 9.02 29.92
CA GLU A 321 -6.25 9.29 28.55
C GLU A 321 -5.21 10.41 28.48
N SER A 322 -3.95 10.03 28.20
CA SER A 322 -2.88 11.00 27.95
C SER A 322 -3.32 11.95 26.82
N PRO A 323 -3.29 13.28 27.02
CA PRO A 323 -3.75 14.26 26.03
C PRO A 323 -2.99 14.18 24.69
N PHE A 324 -1.86 13.47 24.65
CA PHE A 324 -0.97 13.42 23.50
C PHE A 324 -1.28 12.32 22.45
N MET A 325 -2.24 11.42 22.70
CA MET A 325 -2.52 10.28 21.81
C MET A 325 -3.88 10.33 21.10
N THR A 326 -4.42 11.51 20.82
CA THR A 326 -5.62 11.67 19.98
C THR A 326 -5.30 11.98 18.52
N ARG A 327 -4.45 11.18 17.86
CA ARG A 327 -4.52 11.08 16.38
C ARG A 327 -5.60 10.09 15.99
N LYS A 328 -6.85 10.58 15.94
CA LYS A 328 -7.97 9.87 15.31
C LYS A 328 -7.63 9.64 13.83
N PHE A 329 -7.27 8.40 13.48
CA PHE A 329 -7.34 7.96 12.08
C PHE A 329 -8.82 7.97 11.67
N LYS A 330 -9.24 9.03 10.97
CA LYS A 330 -10.55 9.08 10.32
C LYS A 330 -10.57 8.02 9.22
N SER A 331 -11.05 6.82 9.52
CA SER A 331 -11.43 5.86 8.48
C SER A 331 -12.62 6.45 7.72
N GLN A 332 -12.42 6.80 6.45
CA GLN A 332 -13.52 7.19 5.56
C GLN A 332 -14.42 5.97 5.32
N LYS A 333 -15.48 5.82 6.11
CA LYS A 333 -16.62 4.98 5.71
C LYS A 333 -17.39 5.74 4.63
N LYS A 334 -17.26 5.30 3.37
CA LYS A 334 -18.16 5.69 2.29
C LYS A 334 -19.56 5.14 2.60
N SER A 335 -20.44 5.98 3.14
CA SER A 335 -21.88 5.70 3.11
C SER A 335 -22.40 6.02 1.71
N ARG A 336 -22.90 4.98 1.02
CA ARG A 336 -23.78 5.16 -0.13
C ARG A 336 -25.07 5.81 0.38
N LYS A 337 -25.41 7.01 -0.07
CA LYS A 337 -26.78 7.54 -0.01
C LYS A 337 -27.36 7.56 -1.43
N PRO A 338 -28.61 7.09 -1.62
CA PRO A 338 -29.32 7.17 -2.89
C PRO A 338 -29.77 8.61 -3.17
N GLY A 339 -29.77 8.98 -4.44
CA GLY A 339 -30.08 10.32 -4.92
C GLY A 339 -31.52 10.72 -4.69
N LEU A 340 -31.70 11.97 -4.27
CA LEU A 340 -32.89 12.77 -4.54
C LEU A 340 -32.39 14.16 -4.96
N THR A 341 -32.52 14.45 -6.24
CA THR A 341 -32.28 15.80 -6.80
C THR A 341 -33.51 16.65 -6.56
N LEU A 342 -33.37 17.71 -5.76
CA LEU A 342 -34.32 18.82 -5.73
C LEU A 342 -33.59 20.08 -6.21
N PHE A 343 -34.10 20.61 -7.33
CA PHE A 343 -33.79 21.93 -7.85
C PHE A 343 -34.14 23.00 -6.81
N GLY A 344 -33.25 23.96 -6.60
CA GLY A 344 -33.48 25.15 -5.79
C GLY A 344 -32.43 26.21 -6.07
N LYS A 345 -32.90 27.38 -6.49
CA LYS A 345 -32.15 28.51 -7.05
C LYS A 345 -31.40 29.32 -5.97
N ASP A 346 -30.44 30.10 -6.47
CA ASP A 346 -29.89 31.36 -5.93
C ASP A 346 -29.06 31.33 -4.63
N ARG A 347 -27.78 31.69 -4.73
CA ARG A 347 -27.31 33.07 -4.49
C ARG A 347 -25.79 33.21 -4.56
N VAL A 348 -25.41 34.31 -5.21
CA VAL A 348 -24.12 35.00 -5.22
C VAL A 348 -23.63 35.27 -3.80
N SER A 349 -22.34 35.03 -3.53
CA SER A 349 -21.60 35.69 -2.45
C SER A 349 -20.09 35.52 -2.67
N THR A 350 -19.52 36.56 -3.27
CA THR A 350 -18.10 36.91 -3.26
C THR A 350 -17.63 37.14 -1.82
N LEU A 351 -16.54 36.49 -1.42
CA LEU A 351 -15.73 36.95 -0.29
C LEU A 351 -14.25 36.96 -0.68
N ALA A 352 -13.79 38.18 -0.93
CA ALA A 352 -12.41 38.58 -1.02
C ALA A 352 -11.65 38.24 0.28
N LYS A 353 -10.42 37.73 0.14
CA LYS A 353 -9.44 37.73 1.22
C LYS A 353 -8.38 38.78 0.90
N THR A 354 -8.46 39.87 1.65
CA THR A 354 -7.43 40.89 1.79
C THR A 354 -6.17 40.26 2.37
N ILE A 355 -5.02 40.50 1.72
CA ILE A 355 -3.69 40.23 2.24
C ILE A 355 -3.28 41.49 3.00
N SER A 356 -3.08 41.38 4.31
CA SER A 356 -2.37 42.37 5.11
C SER A 356 -0.92 41.90 5.26
N LEU A 357 0.00 42.65 4.64
CA LEU A 357 1.43 42.61 4.92
C LEU A 357 1.64 43.18 6.33
N VAL A 358 2.51 42.53 7.10
CA VAL A 358 3.03 43.02 8.39
C VAL A 358 4.50 43.37 8.14
N ASP A 359 4.89 44.57 8.56
CA ASP A 359 6.26 45.09 8.56
C ASP A 359 7.20 44.30 9.48
#